data_AF-A0A1N7MEK6-F1
#
_entry.id   AF-A0A1N7MEK6-F1
#
_cell.length_a   1.000
_cell.length_b   1.000
_cell.length_c   1.000
_cell.angle_alpha   90.00
_cell.angle_beta   90.00
_cell.angle_gamma   90.00
#
_symmetry.space_group_name_H-M   'P 1'
#
loop_
_entity.id
_entity.type
_entity.pdbx_description
1 polymer ?
#
loop_
_entity_poly.entity_id
_entity_poly.type
_entity_poly.pdbx_seq_one_letter_code
_entity_poly.pdbx_strand_id
1 'polypeptide(L)' 'MAAPGPTRGELIFRLCFSIAGLGLLAVAVAVRGMPRGAALFEVFGIAGAFFAGTAIWTILKLRKR' A
#
# COMPACT_ATOMS: atom_id res chain seq x y z
N MET A 1 5.74 1.99 -30.16
CA MET A 1 6.85 1.55 -29.30
C MET A 1 6.26 1.23 -27.93
N ALA A 2 6.13 -0.04 -27.56
CA ALA A 2 5.60 -0.40 -26.24
C ALA A 2 6.59 0.07 -25.18
N ALA A 3 6.14 0.91 -24.25
CA ALA A 3 6.99 1.42 -23.17
C ALA A 3 7.68 0.24 -22.46
N PRO A 4 8.99 0.30 -22.19
CA PRO A 4 9.69 -0.75 -21.47
C PRO A 4 8.94 -0.99 -20.15
N GLY A 5 8.41 -2.21 -19.99
CA GLY A 5 7.64 -2.55 -18.80
C GLY A 5 8.46 -2.30 -17.54
N PRO A 6 7.83 -1.95 -16.40
CA PRO A 6 8.51 -1.57 -15.18
C PRO A 6 9.55 -2.62 -14.77
N THR A 7 10.73 -2.14 -14.37
CA THR A 7 11.84 -2.99 -13.95
C THR A 7 11.50 -3.72 -12.65
N ARG A 8 12.12 -4.90 -12.40
CA ARG A 8 11.88 -5.67 -11.16
C ARG A 8 12.17 -4.82 -9.91
N GLY A 9 13.17 -3.93 -9.98
CA GLY A 9 13.52 -3.01 -8.89
C GLY A 9 12.42 -1.99 -8.57
N GLU A 10 11.80 -1.37 -9.58
CA GLU A 10 10.69 -0.42 -9.37
C GLU A 10 9.44 -1.09 -8.79
N LEU A 11 9.14 -2.33 -9.20
CA LEU A 11 8.05 -3.12 -8.60
C LEU A 11 8.33 -3.42 -7.13
N ILE A 12 9.54 -3.87 -6.79
CA ILE A 12 9.90 -4.16 -5.39
C ILE A 12 9.91 -2.89 -4.54
N PHE A 13 10.43 -1.78 -5.06
CA PHE A 13 10.39 -0.49 -4.37
C PHE A 13 8.95 -0.03 -4.10
N ARG A 14 8.07 -0.09 -5.11
CA ARG A 14 6.63 0.20 -4.94
C ARG A 14 6.00 -0.73 -3.92
N LEU A 15 6.39 -2.00 -3.89
CA LEU A 15 5.88 -2.97 -2.92
C LEU A 15 6.31 -2.62 -1.49
N CYS A 16 7.62 -2.40 -1.27
CA CYS A 16 8.16 -2.05 0.03
C CYS A 16 7.54 -0.75 0.55
N PHE A 17 7.37 0.26 -0.30
CA PHE A 17 6.74 1.52 0.10
C PHE A 17 5.26 1.32 0.48
N SER A 18 4.52 0.51 -0.27
CA SER A 18 3.14 0.14 0.06
C SER A 18 3.03 -0.64 1.37
N ILE A 19 3.93 -1.60 1.62
CA ILE A 19 3.95 -2.39 2.86
C ILE A 19 4.36 -1.51 4.05
N ALA A 20 5.33 -0.62 3.89
CA ALA A 20 5.72 0.33 4.92
C ALA A 20 4.57 1.30 5.25
N GLY A 21 3.86 1.79 4.23
CA GLY A 21 2.65 2.61 4.41
C GLY A 21 1.56 1.89 5.18
N LEU A 22 1.25 0.63 4.84
CA LEU A 22 0.30 -0.21 5.57
C LEU A 22 0.74 -0.54 6.99
N GLY A 23 2.03 -0.81 7.20
CA GLY A 23 2.60 -1.07 8.52
C GLY A 23 2.49 0.14 9.43
N LEU A 24 2.82 1.33 8.92
CA LEU A 24 2.64 2.59 9.66
C LEU A 24 1.16 2.86 9.98
N LEU A 25 0.27 2.53 9.05
CA LEU A 25 -1.18 2.60 9.25
C LEU A 25 -1.64 1.69 10.39
N ALA A 26 -1.20 0.42 10.39
CA ALA A 26 -1.52 -0.55 11.43
C ALA A 26 -0.92 -0.14 12.79
N VAL A 27 0.32 0.33 12.81
CA VAL A 27 0.98 0.84 14.03
C VAL A 27 0.25 2.08 14.56
N ALA A 28 -0.16 3.00 13.69
CA ALA A 28 -0.93 4.18 14.09
C ALA A 28 -2.26 3.77 14.76
N VAL A 29 -2.98 2.80 14.20
CA VAL A 29 -4.21 2.26 14.81
C VAL A 29 -3.91 1.54 16.13
N ALA A 30 -2.84 0.76 16.21
CA ALA A 30 -2.46 0.03 17.42
C ALA A 30 -2.01 0.95 18.57
N VAL A 31 -1.28 2.02 18.27
CA VAL A 31 -0.74 2.96 19.27
C VAL A 31 -1.77 3.99 19.71
N ARG A 32 -2.57 4.55 18.79
CA ARG A 32 -3.59 5.57 19.12
C ARG A 32 -4.95 4.98 19.49
N GLY A 33 -5.16 3.67 19.27
CA GLY A 33 -6.48 3.05 19.33
C GLY A 33 -7.37 3.49 18.17
N MET A 34 -8.51 2.81 17.97
CA MET A 34 -9.51 3.17 16.95
C MET A 34 -10.09 4.57 17.28
N PRO A 35 -9.73 5.64 16.55
CA PRO A 35 -10.21 6.97 16.86
C PRO A 35 -11.68 7.05 16.49
N ARG A 36 -12.55 7.52 17.40
CA ARG A 36 -14.02 7.56 17.23
C ARG A 36 -14.52 8.60 16.21
N GLY A 37 -13.69 9.05 15.26
CA GLY A 37 -14.01 10.10 14.29
C GLY A 37 -14.01 9.60 12.84
N ALA A 38 -15.08 9.90 12.10
CA ALA A 38 -15.26 9.49 10.70
C ALA A 38 -14.12 9.94 9.77
N ALA A 39 -13.57 11.14 9.99
CA ALA A 39 -12.50 11.70 9.16
C ALA A 39 -11.23 10.83 9.14
N LEU A 40 -10.86 10.19 10.26
CA LEU A 40 -9.70 9.31 10.29
C LEU A 40 -10.00 7.95 9.65
N PHE A 41 -11.24 7.46 9.73
CA PHE A 41 -11.64 6.25 9.01
C PHE A 41 -11.62 6.46 7.48
N GLU A 42 -12.01 7.63 6.99
CA GLU A 42 -11.86 7.96 5.56
C GLU A 42 -10.39 8.02 5.15
N VAL A 43 -9.56 8.73 5.90
CA VAL A 43 -8.14 8.89 5.55
C VAL A 43 -7.40 7.56 5.64
N PHE A 44 -7.57 6.81 6.72
CA PHE A 44 -6.95 5.50 6.89
C PHE A 44 -7.58 4.41 6.02
N GLY A 45 -8.88 4.49 5.75
CA GLY A 45 -9.59 3.56 4.87
C GLY A 45 -9.17 3.75 3.42
N ILE A 46 -9.14 4.98 2.91
CA ILE A 46 -8.69 5.27 1.55
C ILE A 46 -7.20 5.03 1.41
N ALA A 47 -6.37 5.51 2.35
CA ALA A 47 -4.92 5.24 2.31
C ALA A 47 -4.63 3.74 2.40
N GLY A 48 -5.30 3.03 3.32
CA GLY A 48 -5.17 1.58 3.48
C GLY A 48 -5.60 0.83 2.22
N ALA A 49 -6.76 1.17 1.64
CA ALA A 49 -7.24 0.56 0.41
C ALA A 49 -6.31 0.86 -0.78
N PHE A 50 -5.78 2.09 -0.86
CA PHE A 50 -4.86 2.48 -1.91
C PHE A 50 -3.51 1.76 -1.81
N PHE A 51 -2.92 1.71 -0.61
CA PHE A 51 -1.65 1.03 -0.37
C PHE A 51 -1.79 -0.49 -0.47
N ALA A 52 -2.88 -1.09 0.04
CA ALA A 52 -3.18 -2.52 -0.10
C ALA A 52 -3.48 -2.92 -1.53
N GLY A 53 -4.31 -2.16 -2.25
CA GLY A 53 -4.59 -2.38 -3.66
C GLY A 53 -3.32 -2.31 -4.50
N THR A 54 -2.46 -1.32 -4.24
CA THR A 54 -1.17 -1.17 -4.92
C THR A 54 -0.20 -2.31 -4.56
N ALA A 55 -0.18 -2.76 -3.30
CA ALA A 55 0.64 -3.89 -2.85
C ALA A 55 0.22 -5.19 -3.54
N ILE A 56 -1.07 -5.50 -3.53
CA ILE A 56 -1.64 -6.70 -4.15
C ILE A 56 -1.38 -6.69 -5.65
N TRP A 57 -1.65 -5.56 -6.34
CA TRP A 57 -1.40 -5.44 -7.77
C TRP A 57 0.08 -5.66 -8.12
N THR A 58 0.98 -5.12 -7.29
CA THR A 58 2.43 -5.28 -7.44
C THR A 58 2.86 -6.73 -7.22
N ILE A 59 2.35 -7.42 -6.18
CA ILE A 59 2.60 -8.85 -5.93
C ILE A 59 2.10 -9.70 -7.09
N LEU A 60 0.86 -9.48 -7.54
CA LEU A 60 0.28 -10.23 -8.66
C LEU A 60 1.12 -10.06 -9.94
N LYS A 61 1.60 -8.84 -10.20
CA LYS A 61 2.42 -8.55 -11.38
C LYS A 61 3.84 -9.12 -11.27
N LEU A 62 4.41 -9.17 -10.06
CA LEU A 62 5.68 -9.84 -9.79
C LEU A 62 5.57 -11.37 -9.93
N ARG A 63 4.43 -11.95 -9.52
CA ARG A 63 4.16 -13.40 -9.58
C ARG A 63 3.84 -13.91 -10.99
N LYS A 64 3.38 -13.03 -11.88
CA LYS A 64 3.09 -13.34 -13.30
C LYS A 64 4.30 -13.18 -14.23
N ARG A 65 5.47 -12.85 -13.68
CA ARG A 65 6.72 -12.52 -14.39
C ARG A 65 7.82 -13.53 -14.07
#